data_AF-A0A415MW90-F1
#
_entry.id   AF-A0A415MW90-F1
#
_cell.length_a   1.000
_cell.length_b   1.000
_cell.length_c   1.000
_cell.angle_alpha   90.00
_cell.angle_beta   90.00
_cell.angle_gamma   90.00
#
_symmetry.space_group_name_H-M   'P 1'
#
loop_
_entity.id
_entity.type
_entity.pdbx_description
1 polymer ?
#
loop_
_entity_poly.entity_id
_entity_poly.type
_entity_poly.pdbx_seq_one_letter_code
_entity_poly.pdbx_strand_id
1 'polypeptide(L)'
;MKENSYKPQMPDVMEAIFDAAYLLFDLVAAILFFTFSNGNVLFILYGILTLTLCGGDAFHLVPRIIRAVHGNNDKIKRQLGIGLQVSSITMTVFYIMLMYIWKLTFPELKMPVIIEAIIWISAIVRIVICIFPQNNWCTDEGNMKLSIIRNAVFAVTGVGVIILYIISGNTYGYHMTRMIAAIIISFGCYLPVTLFSKTKPKVGLLMIPKTCAYMWIIAMGLQLLF
;
A
#
# COMPACT_ATOMS: atom_id res chain seq x y z
N MET A 1 -24.85 -33.83 7.06
CA MET A 1 -24.44 -32.73 7.95
C MET A 1 -25.08 -31.46 7.43
N LYS A 2 -25.84 -30.71 8.23
CA LYS A 2 -26.40 -29.42 7.82
C LYS A 2 -25.24 -28.46 7.56
N GLU A 3 -25.11 -27.98 6.32
CA GLU A 3 -24.31 -26.80 6.03
C GLU A 3 -24.92 -25.65 6.84
N ASN A 4 -24.30 -25.29 7.96
CA ASN A 4 -24.59 -24.02 8.61
C ASN A 4 -24.16 -22.94 7.61
N SER A 5 -25.12 -22.36 6.88
CA SER A 5 -24.81 -21.25 5.99
C SER A 5 -24.28 -20.11 6.85
N TYR A 6 -23.00 -19.76 6.67
CA TYR A 6 -22.43 -18.60 7.34
C TYR A 6 -23.30 -17.38 7.02
N LYS A 7 -23.71 -16.65 8.06
CA LYS A 7 -24.42 -15.38 7.90
C LYS A 7 -23.39 -14.25 7.99
N PRO A 8 -23.20 -13.47 6.91
CA PRO A 8 -22.28 -12.34 6.93
C PRO A 8 -22.66 -11.34 8.01
N GLN A 9 -21.67 -10.84 8.76
CA GLN A 9 -21.89 -9.73 9.68
C GLN A 9 -21.84 -8.40 8.90
N MET A 10 -22.68 -7.43 9.26
CA MET A 10 -22.74 -6.13 8.57
C MET A 10 -21.36 -5.44 8.45
N PRO A 11 -20.48 -5.43 9.48
CA PRO A 11 -19.13 -4.86 9.35
C PRO A 11 -18.27 -5.57 8.30
N ASP A 12 -18.29 -6.91 8.25
CA ASP A 12 -17.52 -7.69 7.27
C ASP A 12 -17.98 -7.42 5.83
N VAL A 13 -19.29 -7.25 5.65
CA VAL A 13 -19.88 -6.91 4.35
C VAL A 13 -19.46 -5.51 3.92
N MET A 14 -19.48 -4.53 4.82
CA MET A 14 -19.02 -3.17 4.52
C MET A 14 -17.54 -3.12 4.16
N GLU A 15 -16.68 -3.84 4.89
CA GLU A 15 -15.26 -3.98 4.55
C GLU A 15 -15.07 -4.61 3.16
N ALA A 16 -15.82 -5.68 2.86
CA ALA A 16 -15.73 -6.35 1.55
C ALA A 16 -16.18 -5.45 0.39
N ILE A 17 -17.23 -4.64 0.59
CA ILE A 17 -17.68 -3.65 -0.41
C ILE A 17 -16.61 -2.59 -0.63
N PHE A 18 -16.02 -2.08 0.46
CA PHE A 18 -14.95 -1.10 0.38
C PHE A 18 -13.72 -1.65 -0.36
N ASP A 19 -13.29 -2.87 -0.01
CA ASP A 19 -12.16 -3.55 -0.66
C ASP A 19 -12.42 -3.77 -2.15
N ALA A 20 -13.63 -4.19 -2.53
CA ALA A 20 -14.01 -4.36 -3.93
C ALA A 20 -14.03 -3.03 -4.70
N ALA A 21 -14.58 -1.98 -4.11
CA ALA A 21 -14.62 -0.65 -4.70
C ALA A 21 -13.20 -0.06 -4.88
N TYR A 22 -12.31 -0.27 -3.90
CA TYR A 22 -10.91 0.12 -3.97
C TYR A 22 -10.17 -0.58 -5.11
N LEU A 23 -10.26 -1.92 -5.19
CA LEU A 23 -9.60 -2.68 -6.26
C LEU A 23 -10.14 -2.29 -7.65
N LEU A 24 -11.45 -2.03 -7.76
CA LEU A 24 -12.04 -1.54 -9.00
C LEU A 24 -11.52 -0.15 -9.36
N PHE A 25 -11.44 0.77 -8.39
CA PHE A 25 -10.89 2.11 -8.59
C PHE A 25 -9.46 2.03 -9.10
N ASP A 26 -8.59 1.24 -8.47
CA ASP A 26 -7.19 1.12 -8.90
C ASP A 26 -7.10 0.55 -10.32
N LEU A 27 -7.89 -0.48 -10.64
CA LEU A 27 -7.89 -1.06 -11.98
C LEU A 27 -8.31 -0.04 -13.05
N VAL A 28 -9.38 0.71 -12.78
CA VAL A 28 -9.86 1.78 -13.68
C VAL A 28 -8.81 2.88 -13.81
N ALA A 29 -8.23 3.35 -12.70
CA ALA A 29 -7.21 4.38 -12.70
C ALA A 29 -5.95 3.96 -13.48
N ALA A 30 -5.50 2.71 -13.32
CA ALA A 30 -4.39 2.17 -14.11
C ALA A 30 -4.69 2.17 -15.62
N ILE A 31 -5.89 1.73 -16.01
CA ILE A 31 -6.31 1.76 -17.43
C ILE A 31 -6.32 3.20 -17.96
N LEU A 32 -6.82 4.16 -17.18
CA LEU A 32 -6.81 5.58 -17.56
C LEU A 32 -5.38 6.10 -17.74
N PHE A 33 -4.47 5.81 -16.80
CA PHE A 33 -3.07 6.20 -16.93
C PHE A 33 -2.44 5.65 -18.22
N PHE A 34 -2.60 4.37 -18.52
CA PHE A 34 -2.01 3.80 -19.72
C PHE A 34 -2.64 4.34 -21.00
N THR A 35 -3.97 4.47 -21.03
CA THR A 35 -4.72 4.93 -22.21
C THR A 35 -4.43 6.37 -22.56
N PHE A 36 -4.36 7.26 -21.55
CA PHE A 36 -4.21 8.69 -21.75
C PHE A 36 -2.78 9.20 -21.54
N SER A 37 -1.81 8.32 -21.22
CA SER A 37 -0.41 8.71 -21.03
C SER A 37 0.21 9.42 -22.23
N ASN A 38 -0.26 9.13 -23.45
CA ASN A 38 0.28 9.66 -24.70
C ASN A 38 1.82 9.51 -24.81
N GLY A 39 2.36 8.41 -24.27
CA GLY A 39 3.81 8.14 -24.26
C GLY A 39 4.60 8.86 -23.16
N ASN A 40 3.96 9.66 -22.30
CA ASN A 40 4.61 10.31 -21.17
C ASN A 40 4.98 9.27 -20.09
N VAL A 41 6.29 9.13 -19.86
CA VAL A 41 6.87 8.16 -18.91
C VAL A 41 6.36 8.37 -17.48
N LEU A 42 6.07 9.61 -17.07
CA LEU A 42 5.51 9.90 -15.75
C LEU A 42 4.17 9.18 -15.54
N PHE A 43 3.27 9.28 -16.52
CA PHE A 43 1.93 8.69 -16.41
C PHE A 43 1.93 7.19 -16.62
N ILE A 44 2.83 6.67 -17.46
CA ILE A 44 3.08 5.22 -17.55
C ILE A 44 3.54 4.68 -16.20
N LEU A 45 4.45 5.38 -15.51
CA LEU A 45 4.93 4.98 -14.20
C LEU A 45 3.82 5.06 -13.13
N TYR A 46 2.95 6.07 -13.17
CA TYR A 46 1.75 6.10 -12.33
C TYR A 46 0.83 4.89 -12.57
N GLY A 47 0.59 4.51 -13.84
CA GLY A 47 -0.18 3.30 -14.17
C GLY A 47 0.46 2.02 -13.60
N ILE A 48 1.79 1.88 -13.73
CA ILE A 48 2.54 0.75 -13.16
C ILE A 48 2.45 0.75 -11.62
N LEU A 49 2.58 1.92 -11.00
CA LEU A 49 2.45 2.10 -9.55
C LEU A 49 1.05 1.66 -9.08
N THR A 50 -0.01 2.08 -9.77
CA THR A 50 -1.38 1.70 -9.45
C THR A 50 -1.61 0.21 -9.61
N LEU A 51 -1.12 -0.42 -10.70
CA LEU A 51 -1.22 -1.88 -10.85
C LEU A 51 -0.41 -2.64 -9.81
N THR A 52 0.76 -2.14 -9.41
CA THR A 52 1.60 -2.76 -8.38
C THR A 52 0.86 -2.78 -7.04
N LEU A 53 0.18 -1.68 -6.70
CA LEU A 53 -0.62 -1.58 -5.49
C LEU A 53 -1.85 -2.51 -5.56
N CYS A 54 -2.66 -2.37 -6.62
CA CYS A 54 -3.85 -3.20 -6.85
C CYS A 54 -3.53 -4.69 -6.84
N GLY A 55 -2.51 -5.09 -7.60
CA GLY A 55 -2.09 -6.47 -7.75
C GLY A 55 -1.59 -7.05 -6.44
N GLY A 56 -0.77 -6.31 -5.70
CA GLY A 56 -0.27 -6.75 -4.40
C GLY A 56 -1.35 -6.87 -3.33
N ASP A 57 -2.27 -5.89 -3.28
CA ASP A 57 -3.35 -5.89 -2.30
C ASP A 57 -4.42 -6.95 -2.64
N ALA A 58 -4.67 -7.24 -3.91
CA ALA A 58 -5.61 -8.28 -4.32
C ALA A 58 -5.31 -9.66 -3.67
N PHE A 59 -4.03 -9.99 -3.43
CA PHE A 59 -3.66 -11.27 -2.80
C PHE A 59 -4.17 -11.44 -1.37
N HIS A 60 -4.53 -10.35 -0.66
CA HIS A 60 -5.11 -10.44 0.68
C HIS A 60 -6.53 -9.88 0.75
N LEU A 61 -6.90 -8.91 -0.10
CA LEU A 61 -8.25 -8.35 -0.15
C LEU A 61 -9.24 -9.32 -0.79
N VAL A 62 -8.89 -10.03 -1.88
CA VAL A 62 -9.79 -11.02 -2.50
C VAL A 62 -10.13 -12.15 -1.52
N PRO A 63 -9.16 -12.78 -0.82
CA PRO A 63 -9.49 -13.73 0.26
C PRO A 63 -10.35 -13.13 1.38
N ARG A 64 -10.16 -11.84 1.71
CA ARG A 64 -10.98 -11.15 2.73
C ARG A 64 -12.44 -10.99 2.28
N ILE A 65 -12.66 -10.61 1.03
CA ILE A 65 -13.99 -10.51 0.42
C ILE A 65 -14.67 -11.89 0.41
N ILE A 66 -13.94 -12.93 0.00
CA ILE A 66 -14.46 -14.32 0.02
C ILE A 66 -14.84 -14.74 1.43
N ARG A 67 -14.01 -14.42 2.43
CA ARG A 67 -14.26 -14.70 3.85
C ARG A 67 -15.53 -14.04 4.37
N ALA A 68 -15.79 -12.80 3.96
CA ALA A 68 -16.98 -12.06 4.38
C ALA A 68 -18.28 -12.71 3.89
N VAL A 69 -18.23 -13.45 2.77
CA VAL A 69 -19.41 -14.11 2.16
C VAL A 69 -19.52 -15.58 2.57
N HIS A 70 -18.41 -16.32 2.54
CA HIS A 70 -18.38 -17.78 2.70
C HIS A 70 -17.89 -18.26 4.07
N GLY A 71 -17.51 -17.34 4.96
CA GLY A 71 -16.91 -17.67 6.24
C GLY A 71 -15.42 -18.02 6.15
N ASN A 72 -14.85 -18.46 7.27
CA ASN A 72 -13.41 -18.70 7.38
C ASN A 72 -13.05 -20.17 7.20
N ASN A 73 -11.93 -20.46 6.52
CA ASN A 73 -11.34 -21.80 6.44
C ASN A 73 -9.80 -21.72 6.37
N ASP A 74 -9.12 -22.85 6.51
CA ASP A 74 -7.65 -22.89 6.55
C ASP A 74 -6.99 -22.41 5.25
N LYS A 75 -7.65 -22.62 4.10
CA LYS A 75 -7.19 -22.12 2.81
C LYS A 75 -7.19 -20.58 2.77
N ILE A 76 -8.28 -19.96 3.22
CA ILE A 76 -8.45 -18.50 3.31
C ILE A 76 -7.42 -17.92 4.29
N LYS A 77 -7.22 -18.54 5.46
CA LYS A 77 -6.19 -18.10 6.42
C LYS A 77 -4.80 -18.10 5.79
N ARG A 78 -4.43 -19.19 5.09
CA ARG A 78 -3.14 -19.29 4.40
C ARG A 78 -3.00 -18.24 3.29
N GLN A 79 -4.05 -18.02 2.50
CA GLN A 79 -4.06 -16.99 1.45
C GLN A 79 -3.89 -15.59 2.04
N LEU A 80 -4.56 -15.26 3.15
CA LEU A 80 -4.38 -13.99 3.85
C LEU A 80 -2.93 -13.81 4.33
N GLY A 81 -2.30 -14.86 4.88
CA GLY A 81 -0.90 -14.82 5.30
C GLY A 81 0.06 -14.54 4.15
N ILE A 82 -0.08 -15.28 3.04
CA ILE A 82 0.73 -15.06 1.83
C ILE A 82 0.47 -13.66 1.26
N GLY A 83 -0.79 -13.24 1.21
CA GLY A 83 -1.16 -11.92 0.71
C GLY A 83 -0.59 -10.77 1.53
N LEU A 84 -0.44 -10.92 2.86
CA LEU A 84 0.25 -9.94 3.70
C LEU A 84 1.74 -9.83 3.36
N GLN A 85 2.40 -10.95 3.03
CA GLN A 85 3.79 -10.93 2.57
C GLN A 85 3.92 -10.21 1.23
N VAL A 86 3.07 -10.58 0.27
CA VAL A 86 3.05 -9.96 -1.07
C VAL A 86 2.77 -8.47 -0.96
N SER A 87 1.71 -8.06 -0.27
CA SER A 87 1.36 -6.65 -0.04
C SER A 87 2.49 -5.88 0.68
N SER A 88 3.21 -6.51 1.62
CA SER A 88 4.37 -5.87 2.27
C SER A 88 5.51 -5.59 1.28
N ILE A 89 5.77 -6.52 0.35
CA ILE A 89 6.78 -6.34 -0.70
C ILE A 89 6.30 -5.29 -1.70
N THR A 90 5.08 -5.40 -2.23
CA THR A 90 4.55 -4.46 -3.22
C THR A 90 4.42 -3.05 -2.68
N MET A 91 4.03 -2.87 -1.41
CA MET A 91 4.08 -1.55 -0.76
C MET A 91 5.51 -1.00 -0.69
N THR A 92 6.53 -1.84 -0.51
CA THR A 92 7.92 -1.36 -0.58
C THR A 92 8.24 -0.82 -1.97
N VAL A 93 7.87 -1.57 -3.00
CA VAL A 93 8.06 -1.17 -4.40
C VAL A 93 7.26 0.08 -4.73
N PHE A 94 6.04 0.23 -4.22
CA PHE A 94 5.21 1.43 -4.38
C PHE A 94 5.95 2.70 -3.93
N TYR A 95 6.63 2.68 -2.78
CA TYR A 95 7.40 3.84 -2.30
C TYR A 95 8.67 4.10 -3.13
N ILE A 96 9.30 3.07 -3.69
CA ILE A 96 10.36 3.25 -4.68
C ILE A 96 9.80 3.94 -5.94
N MET A 97 8.65 3.48 -6.43
CA MET A 97 8.00 4.10 -7.60
C MET A 97 7.60 5.55 -7.32
N LEU A 98 7.14 5.90 -6.11
CA LEU A 98 6.90 7.30 -5.72
C LEU A 98 8.16 8.16 -5.78
N MET A 99 9.32 7.65 -5.36
CA MET A 99 10.58 8.37 -5.53
C MET A 99 10.89 8.63 -7.01
N TYR A 100 10.65 7.65 -7.90
CA TYR A 100 10.85 7.84 -9.34
C TYR A 100 9.82 8.79 -9.97
N ILE A 101 8.56 8.74 -9.54
CA ILE A 101 7.54 9.72 -9.92
C ILE A 101 7.99 11.12 -9.54
N TRP A 102 8.52 11.30 -8.33
CA TRP A 102 9.08 12.58 -7.90
C TRP A 102 10.20 13.05 -8.83
N LYS A 103 11.15 12.17 -9.19
CA LYS A 103 12.24 12.50 -10.14
C LYS A 103 11.72 12.96 -11.50
N LEU A 104 10.69 12.29 -12.02
CA LEU A 104 10.09 12.61 -13.31
C LEU A 104 9.22 13.87 -13.26
N THR A 105 8.62 14.17 -12.10
CA THR A 105 7.80 15.37 -11.89
C THR A 105 8.67 16.62 -11.72
N PHE A 106 9.85 16.47 -11.11
CA PHE A 106 10.76 17.58 -10.78
C PHE A 106 12.17 17.38 -11.36
N PRO A 107 12.32 17.35 -12.70
CA PRO A 107 13.61 17.06 -13.35
C PRO A 107 14.68 18.12 -13.03
N GLU A 108 14.29 19.36 -12.74
CA GLU A 108 15.19 20.45 -12.37
C GLU A 108 15.69 20.36 -10.92
N LEU A 109 15.01 19.58 -10.06
CA LEU A 109 15.39 19.42 -8.66
C LEU A 109 16.36 18.25 -8.51
N LYS A 110 17.58 18.56 -8.05
CA LYS A 110 18.56 17.52 -7.75
C LYS A 110 18.14 16.76 -6.49
N MET A 111 17.82 15.49 -6.67
CA MET A 111 17.56 14.60 -5.53
C MET A 111 18.81 14.45 -4.66
N PRO A 112 18.73 14.64 -3.34
CA PRO A 112 19.88 14.41 -2.46
C PRO A 112 20.28 12.93 -2.45
N VAL A 113 21.56 12.65 -2.75
CA VAL A 113 22.11 11.28 -2.81
C VAL A 113 21.88 10.50 -1.52
N ILE A 114 21.94 11.18 -0.37
CA ILE A 114 21.70 10.57 0.94
C ILE A 114 20.26 10.05 1.04
N ILE A 115 19.28 10.80 0.55
CA ILE A 115 17.86 10.41 0.60
C ILE A 115 17.61 9.21 -0.34
N GLU A 116 18.21 9.21 -1.53
CA GLU A 116 18.17 8.07 -2.45
C GLU A 116 18.71 6.79 -1.82
N ALA A 117 19.89 6.89 -1.22
CA ALA A 117 20.54 5.77 -0.57
C ALA A 117 19.69 5.24 0.59
N ILE A 118 19.12 6.11 1.42
CA ILE A 118 18.22 5.72 2.50
C ILE A 118 17.01 4.95 1.96
N ILE A 119 16.34 5.46 0.93
CA ILE A 119 15.15 4.82 0.34
C ILE A 119 15.51 3.44 -0.22
N TRP A 120 16.58 3.35 -1.02
CA TRP A 120 16.98 2.08 -1.65
C TRP A 120 17.49 1.04 -0.65
N ILE A 121 18.39 1.43 0.26
CA ILE A 121 18.94 0.50 1.26
C ILE A 121 17.82 0.00 2.17
N SER A 122 16.96 0.89 2.67
CA SER A 122 15.83 0.48 3.52
C SER A 122 14.85 -0.43 2.77
N ALA A 123 14.56 -0.15 1.49
CA ALA A 123 13.71 -1.02 0.69
C ALA A 123 14.28 -2.43 0.50
N ILE A 124 15.57 -2.54 0.15
CA ILE A 124 16.24 -3.84 -0.01
C ILE A 124 16.24 -4.60 1.31
N VAL A 125 16.64 -3.95 2.41
CA VAL A 125 16.65 -4.55 3.75
C VAL A 125 15.25 -5.05 4.12
N ARG A 126 14.21 -4.25 3.88
CA ARG A 126 12.82 -4.65 4.16
C ARG A 126 12.40 -5.86 3.35
N ILE A 127 12.68 -5.89 2.04
CA ILE A 127 12.32 -7.02 1.17
C ILE A 127 13.01 -8.30 1.65
N VAL A 128 14.30 -8.24 1.97
CA VAL A 128 15.05 -9.37 2.52
C VAL A 128 14.40 -9.87 3.82
N ILE A 129 14.09 -8.97 4.75
CA ILE A 129 13.42 -9.34 6.00
C ILE A 129 12.06 -9.97 5.71
N CYS A 130 11.27 -9.46 4.75
CA CYS A 130 9.96 -10.03 4.40
C CYS A 130 10.03 -11.46 3.83
N ILE A 131 11.13 -11.83 3.18
CA ILE A 131 11.33 -13.16 2.57
C ILE A 131 11.73 -14.21 3.61
N PHE A 132 12.33 -13.81 4.74
CA PHE A 132 12.74 -14.74 5.78
C PHE A 132 11.59 -15.66 6.22
N PRO A 133 11.78 -17.00 6.17
CA PRO A 133 10.72 -17.95 6.54
C PRO A 133 10.27 -17.77 7.99
N GLN A 134 11.17 -17.28 8.86
CA GLN A 134 10.92 -16.99 10.28
C GLN A 134 9.82 -15.96 10.52
N ASN A 135 9.34 -15.24 9.49
CA ASN A 135 8.18 -14.37 9.62
C ASN A 135 6.89 -15.13 9.96
N ASN A 136 6.83 -16.42 9.60
CA ASN A 136 5.69 -17.30 9.87
C ASN A 136 4.34 -16.67 9.43
N TRP A 137 4.32 -16.08 8.22
CA TRP A 137 3.18 -15.32 7.69
C TRP A 137 1.83 -16.06 7.71
N CYS A 138 1.85 -17.39 7.59
CA CYS A 138 0.65 -18.24 7.54
C CYS A 138 0.19 -18.74 8.93
N THR A 139 0.75 -18.21 10.02
CA THR A 139 0.37 -18.60 11.40
C THR A 139 -0.37 -17.48 12.10
N ASP A 140 -1.26 -17.83 13.03
CA ASP A 140 -2.07 -16.85 13.77
C ASP A 140 -1.19 -15.91 14.62
N GLU A 141 -0.09 -16.41 15.20
CA GLU A 141 0.87 -15.62 15.99
C GLU A 141 1.83 -14.80 15.11
N GLY A 142 2.37 -15.41 14.03
CA GLY A 142 3.44 -14.84 13.24
C GLY A 142 4.69 -14.54 14.07
N ASN A 143 5.61 -13.73 13.54
CA ASN A 143 6.79 -13.28 14.28
C ASN A 143 6.73 -11.78 14.57
N MET A 144 6.37 -11.42 15.79
CA MET A 144 6.23 -10.01 16.21
C MET A 144 7.55 -9.24 16.09
N LYS A 145 8.69 -9.86 16.43
CA LYS A 145 10.00 -9.19 16.34
C LYS A 145 10.33 -8.81 14.90
N LEU A 146 10.19 -9.75 13.96
CA LEU A 146 10.41 -9.45 12.53
C LEU A 146 9.37 -8.49 11.98
N SER A 147 8.13 -8.53 12.48
CA SER A 147 7.09 -7.56 12.13
C SER A 147 7.48 -6.13 12.52
N ILE A 148 7.96 -5.93 13.75
CA ILE A 148 8.46 -4.63 14.21
C ILE A 148 9.63 -4.18 13.35
N ILE A 149 10.61 -5.05 13.10
CA ILE A 149 11.81 -4.70 12.32
C ILE A 149 11.44 -4.30 10.89
N ARG A 150 10.70 -5.14 10.15
CA ARG A 150 10.34 -4.84 8.73
C ARG A 150 9.48 -3.58 8.59
N ASN A 151 8.65 -3.26 9.59
CA ASN A 151 7.81 -2.07 9.58
C ASN A 151 8.57 -0.82 10.05
N ALA A 152 9.53 -0.95 10.96
CA ALA A 152 10.44 0.14 11.32
C ALA A 152 11.32 0.53 10.12
N VAL A 153 11.89 -0.46 9.41
CA VAL A 153 12.64 -0.21 8.17
C VAL A 153 11.73 0.45 7.12
N PHE A 154 10.47 0.04 7.02
CA PHE A 154 9.53 0.69 6.10
C PHE A 154 9.24 2.15 6.46
N ALA A 155 9.10 2.46 7.75
CA ALA A 155 8.88 3.82 8.21
C ALA A 155 10.07 4.71 7.82
N VAL A 156 11.30 4.20 7.86
CA VAL A 156 12.49 4.91 7.36
C VAL A 156 12.36 5.22 5.86
N THR A 157 11.94 4.26 5.03
CA THR A 157 11.65 4.49 3.61
C THR A 157 10.61 5.60 3.43
N GLY A 158 9.51 5.53 4.21
CA GLY A 158 8.44 6.52 4.20
C GLY A 158 8.89 7.93 4.54
N VAL A 159 9.68 8.08 5.60
CA VAL A 159 10.29 9.35 6.00
C VAL A 159 11.19 9.91 4.90
N GLY A 160 11.98 9.06 4.24
CA GLY A 160 12.81 9.47 3.10
C GLY A 160 11.97 10.05 1.96
N VAL A 161 10.86 9.39 1.60
CA VAL A 161 9.94 9.89 0.56
C VAL A 161 9.20 11.15 1.02
N ILE A 162 8.81 11.27 2.29
CA ILE A 162 8.22 12.52 2.83
C ILE A 162 9.20 13.69 2.67
N ILE A 163 10.46 13.52 3.10
CA ILE A 163 11.50 14.55 2.98
C ILE A 163 11.68 14.93 1.51
N LEU A 164 11.66 13.95 0.60
CA LEU A 164 11.77 14.19 -0.83
C LEU A 164 10.66 15.11 -1.35
N TYR A 165 9.40 14.83 -1.01
CA TYR A 165 8.28 15.69 -1.41
C TYR A 165 8.25 17.04 -0.68
N ILE A 166 8.85 17.16 0.51
CA ILE A 166 9.07 18.45 1.19
C ILE A 166 10.05 19.31 0.39
N ILE A 167 11.14 18.73 -0.12
CA ILE A 167 12.14 19.44 -0.93
C ILE A 167 11.53 20.04 -2.19
N SER A 168 10.55 19.37 -2.81
CA SER A 168 9.85 19.95 -3.97
C SER A 168 9.00 21.18 -3.66
N GLY A 169 8.64 21.41 -2.39
CA GLY A 169 7.83 22.56 -1.99
C GLY A 169 6.55 22.71 -2.82
N ASN A 170 6.33 23.90 -3.38
CA ASN A 170 5.26 24.17 -4.33
C ASN A 170 5.78 24.41 -5.76
N THR A 171 6.88 23.76 -6.13
CA THR A 171 7.43 23.83 -7.49
C THR A 171 6.34 23.50 -8.52
N TYR A 172 6.26 24.28 -9.60
CA TYR A 172 5.23 24.22 -10.65
C TYR A 172 3.77 24.41 -10.20
N GLY A 173 3.53 24.78 -8.93
CA GLY A 173 2.16 25.04 -8.42
C GLY A 173 1.30 23.78 -8.25
N TYR A 174 1.89 22.58 -8.25
CA TYR A 174 1.13 21.33 -8.17
C TYR A 174 0.58 21.00 -6.78
N HIS A 175 0.87 21.82 -5.77
CA HIS A 175 0.41 21.62 -4.38
C HIS A 175 0.77 20.23 -3.82
N MET A 176 2.04 19.84 -3.97
CA MET A 176 2.57 18.55 -3.49
C MET A 176 2.56 18.38 -1.97
N THR A 177 2.19 19.42 -1.22
CA THR A 177 1.82 19.32 0.20
C THR A 177 0.72 18.27 0.44
N ARG A 178 -0.16 18.06 -0.54
CA ARG A 178 -1.17 16.99 -0.52
C ARG A 178 -0.54 15.59 -0.56
N MET A 179 0.52 15.39 -1.34
CA MET A 179 1.26 14.13 -1.38
C MET A 179 1.89 13.81 -0.02
N ILE A 180 2.51 14.82 0.62
CA ILE A 180 3.07 14.69 1.97
C ILE A 180 1.98 14.27 2.96
N ALA A 181 0.83 14.95 2.95
CA ALA A 181 -0.30 14.64 3.81
C ALA A 181 -0.80 13.20 3.59
N ALA A 182 -0.96 12.77 2.34
CA ALA A 182 -1.38 11.41 2.01
C ALA A 182 -0.40 10.35 2.55
N ILE A 183 0.92 10.57 2.39
CA ILE A 183 1.93 9.65 2.91
C ILE A 183 1.90 9.59 4.44
N ILE A 184 1.77 10.73 5.12
CA ILE A 184 1.68 10.80 6.58
C ILE A 184 0.44 10.07 7.10
N ILE A 185 -0.73 10.31 6.49
CA ILE A 185 -1.98 9.62 6.85
C ILE A 185 -1.82 8.12 6.66
N SER A 186 -1.24 7.70 5.53
CA SER A 186 -1.00 6.29 5.22
C SER A 186 -0.14 5.61 6.30
N PHE A 187 1.03 6.17 6.64
CA PHE A 187 1.90 5.60 7.68
C PHE A 187 1.30 5.69 9.08
N GLY A 188 0.68 6.82 9.42
CA GLY A 188 0.04 7.05 10.71
C GLY A 188 -1.09 6.06 10.99
N CYS A 189 -1.82 5.64 9.95
CA CYS A 189 -2.84 4.60 10.05
C CYS A 189 -2.25 3.18 9.97
N TYR A 190 -1.21 2.98 9.17
CA TYR A 190 -0.59 1.67 8.94
C TYR A 190 0.15 1.12 10.17
N LEU A 191 0.99 1.93 10.82
CA LEU A 191 1.84 1.45 11.91
C LEU A 191 1.02 0.90 13.09
N PRO A 192 -0.03 1.59 13.59
CA PRO A 192 -0.88 1.03 14.64
C PRO A 192 -1.56 -0.28 14.22
N VAL A 193 -2.04 -0.38 12.98
CA VAL A 193 -2.70 -1.59 12.45
C VAL A 193 -1.75 -2.78 12.49
N THR A 194 -0.52 -2.62 11.99
CA THR A 194 0.43 -3.72 11.93
C THR A 194 0.91 -4.22 13.29
N LEU A 195 0.90 -3.35 14.31
CA LEU A 195 1.39 -3.67 15.65
C LEU A 195 0.28 -4.17 16.58
N PHE A 196 -0.94 -3.64 16.45
CA PHE A 196 -1.99 -3.82 17.46
C PHE A 196 -3.27 -4.48 16.94
N SER A 197 -3.45 -4.70 15.63
CA SER A 197 -4.72 -5.28 15.11
C SER A 197 -5.05 -6.65 15.69
N LYS A 198 -4.04 -7.47 16.04
CA LYS A 198 -4.24 -8.79 16.66
C LYS A 198 -4.75 -8.70 18.10
N THR A 199 -4.36 -7.67 18.85
CA THR A 199 -4.74 -7.50 20.27
C THR A 199 -5.93 -6.56 20.45
N LYS A 200 -6.12 -5.62 19.50
CA LYS A 200 -7.19 -4.63 19.47
C LYS A 200 -7.83 -4.61 18.08
N PRO A 201 -8.81 -5.50 17.80
CA PRO A 201 -9.41 -5.64 16.47
C PRO A 201 -9.95 -4.32 15.88
N LYS A 202 -10.48 -3.43 16.72
CA LYS A 202 -10.97 -2.10 16.30
C LYS A 202 -9.90 -1.22 15.64
N VAL A 203 -8.62 -1.42 15.94
CA VAL A 203 -7.51 -0.70 15.28
C VAL A 203 -7.46 -1.05 13.80
N GLY A 204 -7.95 -2.24 13.40
CA GLY A 204 -8.07 -2.63 12.00
C GLY A 204 -8.89 -1.67 11.13
N LEU A 205 -9.82 -0.91 11.71
CA LEU A 205 -10.61 0.11 10.99
C LEU A 205 -9.75 1.22 10.38
N LEU A 206 -8.54 1.45 10.90
CA LEU A 206 -7.58 2.40 10.32
C LEU A 206 -7.06 1.95 8.94
N MET A 207 -7.35 0.72 8.50
CA MET A 207 -7.08 0.31 7.11
C MET A 207 -7.87 1.17 6.10
N ILE A 208 -9.10 1.60 6.42
CA ILE A 208 -9.93 2.42 5.53
C ILE A 208 -9.26 3.77 5.22
N PRO A 209 -8.94 4.64 6.20
CA PRO A 209 -8.30 5.91 5.92
C PRO A 209 -6.90 5.74 5.31
N LYS A 210 -6.16 4.66 5.64
CA LYS A 210 -4.91 4.32 4.95
C LYS A 210 -5.14 4.08 3.46
N THR A 211 -6.12 3.26 3.09
CA THR A 211 -6.44 2.94 1.69
C THR A 211 -6.92 4.18 0.94
N CYS A 212 -7.76 5.01 1.57
CA CYS A 212 -8.17 6.29 1.00
C CYS A 212 -6.97 7.20 0.70
N ALA A 213 -5.93 7.18 1.53
CA ALA A 213 -4.71 7.94 1.27
C ALA A 213 -3.98 7.45 0.00
N TYR A 214 -3.94 6.14 -0.26
CA TYR A 214 -3.39 5.64 -1.53
C TYR A 214 -4.26 6.00 -2.74
N MET A 215 -5.58 5.89 -2.62
CA MET A 215 -6.49 6.36 -3.66
C MET A 215 -6.30 7.85 -3.95
N TRP A 216 -6.01 8.65 -2.92
CA TRP A 216 -5.71 10.07 -3.08
C TRP A 216 -4.40 10.32 -3.82
N ILE A 217 -3.34 9.53 -3.55
CA ILE A 217 -2.08 9.57 -4.29
C ILE A 217 -2.32 9.29 -5.79
N ILE A 218 -3.12 8.29 -6.10
CA ILE A 218 -3.50 7.92 -7.47
C ILE A 218 -4.34 9.03 -8.11
N ALA A 219 -5.32 9.57 -7.38
CA ALA A 219 -6.17 10.66 -7.85
C ALA A 219 -5.37 11.94 -8.13
N MET A 220 -4.33 12.25 -7.36
CA MET A 220 -3.41 13.35 -7.66
C MET A 220 -2.66 13.12 -8.97
N GLY A 221 -2.25 11.89 -9.28
CA GLY A 221 -1.69 11.56 -10.58
C GLY A 221 -2.70 11.73 -11.73
N LEU A 222 -3.97 11.32 -11.52
CA LEU A 222 -5.04 11.53 -12.50
C LEU A 222 -5.35 13.02 -12.73
N GLN A 223 -5.27 13.86 -11.68
CA GLN A 223 -5.40 15.31 -11.80
C GLN A 223 -4.27 15.97 -12.59
N LEU A 224 -3.10 15.33 -12.67
CA LEU A 224 -2.00 15.81 -13.51
C LEU A 224 -2.12 15.33 -14.95
N LEU A 225 -2.81 14.21 -15.18
CA LEU A 225 -2.99 13.60 -16.49
C LEU A 225 -4.00 14.36 -17.39
N PHE A 226 -5.01 14.97 -16.78
CA PHE A 226 -6.10 15.70 -17.44
C PHE A 226 -6.03 17.19 -17.12
#